data_AF-A0A9D6SQJ7-F1
#
_entry.id   AF-A0A9D6SQJ7-F1
#
_cell.length_a   1.000
_cell.length_b   1.000
_cell.length_c   1.000
_cell.angle_alpha   90.00
_cell.angle_beta   90.00
_cell.angle_gamma   90.00
#
_symmetry.space_group_name_H-M   'P 1'
#
loop_
_entity.id
_entity.type
_entity.pdbx_description
1 polymer ?
#
loop_
_entity_poly.entity_id
_entity_poly.type
_entity_poly.pdbx_seq_one_letter_code
_entity_poly.pdbx_strand_id
1 'polypeptide(L)'
;MVHPSVPASTVKELIALAKSQPGKLNYASSGIGLTPHLSGELFRKMTKVNIVHISYKGAGPAVSDLLGGHVDLMSSSIPSVLGQIKTQRLRALAVTSRQRR
;
A
#
# COMPACT_ATOMS: atom_id res chain seq x y z
N MET A 1 2.19 -1.38 2.80
CA MET A 1 3.44 -1.86 2.16
C MET A 1 3.45 -1.45 0.70
N VAL A 2 4.62 -1.45 0.06
CA VAL A 2 4.79 -1.15 -1.36
C VAL A 2 5.55 -2.24 -2.09
N HIS A 3 5.28 -2.34 -3.39
CA HIS A 3 6.12 -3.11 -4.30
C HIS A 3 7.51 -2.44 -4.43
N PRO A 4 8.62 -3.20 -4.54
CA PRO A 4 9.97 -2.66 -4.64
C PRO A 4 10.22 -1.77 -5.87
N SER A 5 9.39 -1.86 -6.91
CA SER A 5 9.46 -0.97 -8.09
C SER A 5 9.10 0.48 -7.75
N VAL A 6 8.38 0.72 -6.66
CA VAL A 6 8.03 2.07 -6.23
C VAL A 6 9.26 2.72 -5.61
N PRO A 7 9.77 3.83 -6.16
CA PRO A 7 10.96 4.54 -5.65
C PRO A 7 10.60 5.37 -4.40
N ALA A 8 9.98 4.72 -3.41
CA ALA A 8 9.67 5.29 -2.11
C ALA A 8 10.16 4.33 -1.02
N SER A 9 10.97 4.84 -0.11
CA SER A 9 11.49 4.13 1.06
C SER A 9 10.85 4.62 2.36
N THR A 10 10.25 5.81 2.33
CA THR A 10 9.54 6.41 3.45
C THR A 10 8.13 6.86 3.06
N VAL A 11 7.26 7.05 4.07
CA VAL A 11 5.92 7.63 3.84
C VAL A 11 6.01 9.05 3.27
N LYS A 12 7.01 9.83 3.69
CA LYS A 12 7.24 11.18 3.14
C LYS A 12 7.58 11.13 1.65
N GLU A 13 8.49 10.24 1.25
CA GLU A 13 8.82 10.03 -0.17
C GLU A 13 7.61 9.53 -0.95
N LEU A 14 6.82 8.61 -0.38
CA LEU A 14 5.60 8.14 -1.03
C LEU A 14 4.61 9.29 -1.26
N ILE A 15 4.43 10.17 -0.27
CA ILE A 15 3.56 11.36 -0.42
C ILE A 15 4.12 12.29 -1.50
N ALA A 16 5.43 12.56 -1.50
CA ALA A 16 6.06 13.40 -2.51
C ALA A 16 5.89 12.81 -3.93
N LEU A 17 6.08 11.50 -4.06
CA LEU A 17 5.89 10.76 -5.32
C LEU A 17 4.43 10.78 -5.77
N ALA A 18 3.49 10.55 -4.86
CA ALA A 18 2.06 10.59 -5.16
C ALA A 18 1.58 12.01 -5.52
N LYS A 19 2.23 13.06 -5.00
CA LYS A 19 1.98 14.44 -5.38
C LYS A 19 2.58 14.81 -6.73
N SER A 20 3.79 14.33 -7.04
CA SER A 20 4.43 14.59 -8.33
C SER A 20 3.79 13.80 -9.47
N GLN A 21 3.17 12.67 -9.16
CA GLN A 21 2.54 11.76 -10.13
C GLN A 21 1.11 11.39 -9.70
N PRO A 22 0.15 12.34 -9.77
CA PRO A 22 -1.22 12.10 -9.34
C PRO A 22 -1.89 11.05 -10.22
N GLY A 23 -2.52 10.05 -9.60
CA GLY A 23 -3.26 8.98 -10.29
C GLY A 23 -2.41 7.84 -10.86
N LYS A 24 -1.07 7.90 -10.71
CA LYS A 24 -0.19 6.81 -11.15
C LYS A 24 -0.04 5.69 -10.13
N LEU A 25 -0.11 6.01 -8.84
CA LEU A 25 0.05 5.03 -7.78
C LEU A 25 -1.29 4.41 -7.43
N ASN A 26 -1.33 3.08 -7.41
CA ASN A 26 -2.52 2.30 -7.12
C ASN A 26 -2.38 1.54 -5.81
N TYR A 27 -3.45 1.46 -5.02
CA TYR A 27 -3.45 0.70 -3.77
C TYR A 27 -4.55 -0.36 -3.76
N ALA A 28 -4.17 -1.57 -3.37
CA ALA A 28 -5.08 -2.70 -3.20
C ALA A 28 -5.72 -2.72 -1.81
N SER A 29 -7.02 -3.00 -1.76
CA SER A 29 -7.71 -3.42 -0.54
C SER A 29 -8.35 -4.80 -0.72
N SER A 30 -8.52 -5.52 0.38
CA SER A 30 -9.22 -6.82 0.43
C SER A 30 -10.74 -6.71 0.28
N GLY A 31 -11.28 -5.51 0.00
CA GLY A 31 -12.71 -5.24 -0.14
C GLY A 31 -13.05 -3.76 0.09
N ILE A 32 -14.15 -3.30 -0.53
CA ILE A 32 -14.72 -1.96 -0.30
C ILE A 32 -15.32 -1.91 1.12
N GLY A 33 -14.98 -0.87 1.87
CA GLY A 33 -15.51 -0.61 3.22
C GLY A 33 -14.76 -1.30 4.36
N LEU A 34 -13.76 -2.13 4.05
CA LEU A 34 -12.91 -2.75 5.07
C LEU A 34 -11.81 -1.79 5.54
N THR A 35 -11.23 -2.07 6.72
CA THR A 35 -10.12 -1.31 7.31
C THR A 35 -9.03 -0.86 6.32
N PRO A 36 -8.53 -1.71 5.39
CA PRO A 36 -7.53 -1.29 4.41
C PRO A 36 -8.05 -0.26 3.38
N HIS A 37 -9.33 -0.30 3.00
CA HIS A 37 -9.94 0.71 2.14
C HIS A 37 -10.07 2.05 2.85
N LEU A 38 -10.65 2.05 4.07
CA LEU A 38 -10.81 3.25 4.88
C LEU A 38 -9.47 3.91 5.22
N SER A 39 -8.44 3.11 5.49
CA SER A 39 -7.08 3.63 5.75
C SER A 39 -6.48 4.31 4.53
N GLY A 40 -6.70 3.77 3.32
CA GLY A 40 -6.24 4.36 2.07
C GLY A 40 -6.96 5.67 1.74
N GLU A 41 -8.28 5.70 1.90
CA GLU A 41 -9.09 6.91 1.75
C GLU A 41 -8.72 8.00 2.76
N LEU A 42 -8.53 7.62 4.03
CA LEU A 42 -8.08 8.55 5.05
C LEU A 42 -6.70 9.11 4.73
N PHE A 43 -5.78 8.26 4.26
CA PHE A 43 -4.46 8.69 3.83
C PHE A 43 -4.52 9.69 2.66
N ARG A 44 -5.33 9.42 1.63
CA ARG A 44 -5.59 10.35 0.52
C ARG A 44 -6.08 11.70 1.05
N LYS A 45 -7.08 11.68 1.92
CA LYS A 45 -7.71 12.89 2.47
C LYS A 45 -6.74 13.71 3.33
N MET A 46 -5.95 13.04 4.18
CA MET A 46 -4.98 13.70 5.06
C MET A 46 -3.79 14.28 4.29
N THR A 47 -3.26 13.53 3.32
CA THR A 47 -2.03 13.91 2.61
C THR A 47 -2.29 14.71 1.34
N LYS A 48 -3.56 14.83 0.93
CA LYS A 48 -4.03 15.47 -0.30
C LYS A 48 -3.32 14.92 -1.53
N VAL A 49 -3.20 13.59 -1.59
CA VAL A 49 -2.59 12.88 -2.73
C VAL A 49 -3.64 12.12 -3.53
N ASN A 50 -3.40 11.98 -4.83
CA ASN A 50 -4.27 11.19 -5.69
C ASN A 50 -3.65 9.81 -5.93
N ILE A 51 -4.13 8.81 -5.19
CA ILE A 51 -3.82 7.40 -5.41
C ILE A 51 -5.11 6.65 -5.75
N VAL A 52 -5.05 5.70 -6.67
CA VAL A 52 -6.24 4.98 -7.15
C VAL A 52 -6.49 3.78 -6.26
N HIS A 53 -7.73 3.62 -5.81
CA HIS A 53 -8.13 2.43 -5.07
C HIS A 53 -8.48 1.30 -6.02
N ILE A 54 -7.88 0.14 -5.82
CA ILE A 54 -8.23 -1.12 -6.48
C ILE A 54 -8.80 -2.07 -5.44
N SER A 55 -10.08 -2.38 -5.56
CA SER A 55 -10.77 -3.29 -4.65
C SER A 55 -10.66 -4.73 -5.14
N TYR A 56 -10.19 -5.62 -4.27
CA TYR A 56 -10.13 -7.06 -4.53
C TYR A 56 -11.18 -7.81 -3.70
N LYS A 57 -11.62 -8.96 -4.21
CA LYS A 57 -12.50 -9.89 -3.49
C LYS A 57 -11.69 -10.78 -2.55
N GLY A 58 -11.04 -10.19 -1.55
CA GLY A 58 -10.21 -10.87 -0.56
C GLY A 58 -8.71 -10.59 -0.68
N ALA A 59 -7.95 -11.08 0.31
CA ALA A 59 -6.52 -10.78 0.44
C ALA A 59 -5.62 -11.56 -0.55
N GLY A 60 -6.00 -12.77 -0.95
CA GLY A 60 -5.20 -13.61 -1.85
C GLY A 60 -4.90 -12.93 -3.19
N PRO A 61 -5.93 -12.53 -3.96
CA PRO A 61 -5.74 -11.83 -5.23
C PRO A 61 -4.96 -10.52 -5.10
N ALA A 62 -5.21 -9.75 -4.05
CA ALA A 62 -4.50 -8.49 -3.79
C ALA A 62 -2.99 -8.69 -3.55
N VAL A 63 -2.61 -9.75 -2.81
CA VAL A 63 -1.20 -10.07 -2.58
C VAL A 63 -0.54 -10.55 -3.86
N SER A 64 -1.21 -11.37 -4.67
CA SER A 64 -0.68 -11.83 -5.97
C SER A 64 -0.37 -10.66 -6.90
N ASP A 65 -1.31 -9.71 -7.03
CA ASP A 65 -1.13 -8.53 -7.88
C ASP A 65 -0.03 -7.60 -7.35
N LEU A 66 0.10 -7.50 -6.03
CA LEU A 66 1.17 -6.73 -5.41
C LEU A 66 2.53 -7.35 -5.68
N LEU A 67 2.66 -8.68 -5.63
CA LEU A 67 3.89 -9.38 -5.99
C LEU A 67 4.21 -9.29 -7.48
N GLY A 68 3.17 -9.24 -8.33
CA GLY A 68 3.30 -9.05 -9.78
C GLY A 68 3.60 -7.61 -10.19
N GLY A 69 3.52 -6.65 -9.27
CA GLY A 69 3.69 -5.22 -9.57
C GLY A 69 2.50 -4.59 -10.30
N HIS A 70 1.33 -5.25 -10.33
CA HIS A 70 0.10 -4.69 -10.88
C HIS A 70 -0.50 -3.62 -9.95
N VAL A 71 -0.22 -3.73 -8.65
CA VAL A 71 -0.56 -2.71 -7.65
C VAL A 71 0.70 -2.26 -6.93
N ASP A 72 0.78 -0.96 -6.67
CA ASP A 72 1.96 -0.35 -6.05
C ASP A 72 1.94 -0.48 -4.53
N LEU A 73 0.75 -0.43 -3.95
CA LEU A 73 0.50 -0.30 -2.52
C LEU A 73 -0.51 -1.36 -2.06
N MET A 74 -0.35 -1.84 -0.84
CA MET A 74 -1.39 -2.61 -0.17
C MET A 74 -1.36 -2.33 1.33
N SER A 75 -2.53 -2.25 1.95
CA SER A 75 -2.64 -2.28 3.41
C SER A 75 -3.02 -3.71 3.81
N SER A 76 -2.10 -4.41 4.46
CA SER A 76 -2.35 -5.75 5.02
C SER A 76 -1.59 -5.89 6.33
N SER A 77 -1.90 -6.94 7.09
CA SER A 77 -1.28 -7.23 8.37
C SER A 77 0.19 -7.66 8.18
N ILE A 78 1.10 -7.03 8.92
CA ILE A 78 2.55 -7.30 8.87
C ILE A 78 2.90 -8.80 8.99
N PRO A 79 2.28 -9.61 9.86
CA PRO A 79 2.61 -11.04 9.98
C PRO A 79 2.41 -11.81 8.68
N SER A 80 1.34 -11.48 7.94
CA SER A 80 0.94 -12.18 6.71
C SER A 80 1.93 -11.97 5.56
N VAL A 81 2.73 -10.91 5.61
CA VAL A 81 3.70 -10.55 4.55
C VAL A 81 5.14 -10.54 5.03
N LEU A 82 5.40 -10.96 6.28
CA LEU A 82 6.74 -10.91 6.89
C LEU A 82 7.76 -11.71 6.08
N GLY A 83 7.36 -12.86 5.52
CA GLY A 83 8.21 -13.67 4.64
C GLY A 83 8.57 -12.97 3.33
N GLN A 84 7.62 -12.22 2.75
CA GLN A 84 7.83 -11.44 1.52
C GLN A 84 8.68 -10.19 1.77
N ILE A 85 8.57 -9.59 2.96
CA ILE A 85 9.43 -8.49 3.39
C ILE A 85 10.86 -8.98 3.60
N LYS A 86 11.05 -10.13 4.27
CA LYS A 86 12.37 -10.74 4.47
C LYS A 86 13.06 -11.12 3.16
N THR A 87 12.29 -11.54 2.16
CA THR A 87 12.79 -11.87 0.82
C THR A 87 12.90 -10.65 -0.11
N GLN A 88 12.76 -9.43 0.44
CA GLN A 88 12.80 -8.15 -0.30
C GLN A 88 11.80 -8.02 -1.45
N ARG A 89 10.81 -8.93 -1.53
CA ARG A 89 9.74 -8.86 -2.53
C ARG A 89 8.71 -7.79 -2.22
N LEU A 90 8.62 -7.33 -0.96
CA LEU A 90 7.75 -6.24 -0.53
C LEU A 90 8.47 -5.34 0.47
N ARG A 91 8.14 -4.05 0.46
CA ARG A 91 8.69 -3.07 1.40
C ARG A 91 7.62 -2.52 2.34
N ALA A 92 7.85 -2.67 3.65
CA ALA A 92 6.97 -2.09 4.66
C ALA A 92 7.33 -0.62 4.94
N LEU A 93 6.61 0.32 4.32
CA LEU A 93 6.80 1.77 4.51
C LEU A 93 6.18 2.31 5.80
N ALA A 94 4.98 1.84 6.14
CA ALA A 94 4.22 2.33 7.28
C ALA A 94 3.47 1.18 7.93
N VAL A 95 3.23 1.34 9.22
CA VAL A 95 2.31 0.54 10.00
C VAL A 95 1.13 1.43 10.38
N THR A 96 -0.09 0.90 10.32
CA THR A 96 -1.28 1.63 10.77
C THR A 96 -1.41 1.65 12.30
N SER A 97 -0.54 0.94 13.02
CA SER A 97 -0.38 1.05 14.47
C SER A 97 0.39 2.33 14.85
N ARG A 98 0.05 2.91 16.01
CA ARG A 98 0.66 4.16 16.52
C ARG A 98 2.17 4.09 16.71
N GLN A 99 2.74 2.89 16.80
CA GLN A 99 4.17 2.63 16.96
C GLN A 99 4.56 1.34 16.23
N ARG A 100 5.73 1.37 15.59
CA ARG A 100 6.49 0.20 15.13
C ARG A 100 7.40 -0.16 16.31
N ARG A 101 7.03 -1.16 17.12
CA ARG A 101 7.91 -1.71 18.14
C ARG A 101 8.81 -2.77 17.53
#